data_AF-X1HSC9-F1
#
_entry.id   AF-X1HSC9-F1
#
_cell.length_a   1.000
_cell.length_b   1.000
_cell.length_c   1.000
_cell.angle_alpha   90.00
_cell.angle_beta   90.00
_cell.angle_gamma   90.00
#
_symmetry.space_group_name_H-M   'P 1'
#
loop_
_entity.id
_entity.type
_entity.pdbx_description
1 polymer ?
#
loop_
_entity_poly.entity_id
_entity_poly.type
_entity_poly.pdbx_seq_one_letter_code
_entity_poly.pdbx_strand_id
1 'polypeptide(L)'
;MKKCKFIILFFLFLGVFSNFLLSQEGRGQARLKGVVVDKNGNPIEGVKVELESLVHKLVMTTKTNEKGKWSFIGLGRTVVRIKAS
;
A
#
# COMPACT_ATOMS: atom_id res chain seq x y z
N MET A 1 36.36 -16.88 23.29
CA MET A 1 36.05 -16.92 21.84
C MET A 1 34.58 -17.21 21.51
N LYS A 2 33.90 -18.17 22.17
CA LYS A 2 32.47 -18.48 21.89
C LYS A 2 31.49 -17.35 22.25
N LYS A 3 31.76 -16.62 23.35
CA LYS A 3 30.95 -15.47 23.81
C LYS A 3 31.00 -14.27 22.84
N CYS A 4 32.17 -13.94 22.28
CA CYS A 4 32.28 -12.88 21.27
C CYS A 4 31.53 -13.22 19.98
N LYS A 5 31.56 -14.49 19.52
CA LYS A 5 30.81 -14.92 18.33
C LYS A 5 29.30 -14.79 18.53
N PHE A 6 28.80 -15.05 19.74
CA PHE A 6 27.37 -14.91 20.07
C PHE A 6 26.92 -13.44 20.09
N ILE A 7 27.76 -12.54 20.62
CA ILE A 7 27.50 -11.10 20.60
C ILE A 7 27.47 -10.58 19.16
N ILE A 8 28.44 -10.99 18.33
CA ILE A 8 28.49 -10.61 16.92
C ILE A 8 27.23 -11.10 16.17
N LEU A 9 26.80 -12.34 16.41
CA LEU A 9 25.60 -12.90 15.79
C LEU A 9 24.32 -12.17 16.23
N PHE A 10 24.24 -11.74 17.49
CA PHE A 10 23.13 -10.95 18.02
C PHE A 10 23.05 -9.57 17.37
N PHE A 11 24.18 -8.87 17.22
CA PHE A 11 24.21 -7.57 16.51
C PHE A 11 23.93 -7.72 15.01
N LEU A 12 24.37 -8.81 14.38
CA LEU A 12 24.02 -9.12 12.98
C LEU A 12 22.52 -9.36 12.82
N PHE A 13 21.89 -10.05 13.77
CA PHE A 13 20.45 -10.29 13.79
C PHE A 13 19.64 -9.00 14.01
N LEU A 14 20.08 -8.12 14.92
CA LEU A 14 19.48 -6.80 15.14
C LEU A 14 19.54 -5.90 13.89
N GLY A 15 20.65 -5.92 13.15
CA GLY A 15 20.83 -5.12 11.94
C GLY A 15 19.93 -5.56 10.77
N VAL A 16 19.51 -6.83 10.72
CA VAL A 16 18.57 -7.32 9.70
C VAL A 16 17.11 -6.96 10.08
N PHE A 17 16.80 -6.92 11.38
CA PHE A 17 15.45 -6.62 11.89
C PHE A 17 15.02 -5.16 11.68
N SER A 18 15.96 -4.21 11.69
CA SER A 18 15.65 -2.78 11.52
C SER A 18 14.99 -2.45 10.17
N ASN A 19 15.28 -3.23 9.13
CA ASN A 19 14.68 -3.04 7.81
C ASN A 19 13.19 -3.40 7.76
N PHE A 20 12.69 -4.20 8.72
CA PHE A 20 11.28 -4.58 8.78
C PHE A 20 10.39 -3.45 9.33
N LEU A 21 10.95 -2.53 10.13
CA LEU A 21 10.20 -1.44 10.78
C LEU A 21 9.86 -0.28 9.83
N LEU A 22 10.54 -0.18 8.69
CA LEU A 22 10.31 0.86 7.67
C LEU A 22 9.11 0.56 6.74
N SER A 23 8.53 -0.64 6.80
CA SER A 23 7.46 -1.11 5.90
C SER A 23 6.07 -0.49 6.16
N GLN A 24 5.90 0.25 7.25
CA GLN A 24 4.59 0.76 7.68
C GLN A 24 4.30 2.21 7.25
N GLU A 25 5.16 2.83 6.46
CA GLU A 25 4.96 4.20 6.00
C GLU A 25 3.70 4.32 5.11
N GLY A 26 2.88 5.34 5.36
CA GLY A 26 1.62 5.55 4.63
C GLY A 26 0.50 4.55 4.93
N ARG A 27 0.64 3.70 5.97
CA ARG A 27 -0.45 2.87 6.50
C ARG A 27 -1.21 3.57 7.62
N GLY A 28 -2.49 3.24 7.78
CA GLY A 28 -3.36 3.84 8.80
C GLY A 28 -4.76 3.23 8.80
N GLN A 29 -5.76 3.97 9.27
CA GLN A 29 -7.15 3.47 9.37
C GLN A 29 -8.07 4.01 8.28
N ALA A 30 -7.59 4.89 7.39
CA ALA A 30 -8.42 5.51 6.37
C ALA A 30 -8.82 4.49 5.29
N ARG A 31 -10.00 4.74 4.71
CA ARG A 31 -10.57 3.96 3.61
C ARG A 31 -10.93 4.93 2.48
N LEU A 32 -10.51 4.61 1.26
CA LEU A 32 -10.85 5.35 0.05
C LEU A 32 -11.64 4.43 -0.88
N LYS A 33 -12.72 4.95 -1.46
CA LYS A 33 -13.61 4.19 -2.36
C LYS A 33 -14.02 5.06 -3.53
N GLY A 34 -14.36 4.41 -4.65
CA GLY A 34 -14.90 5.09 -5.82
C GLY A 34 -15.65 4.13 -6.75
N VAL A 35 -16.13 4.68 -7.85
CA VAL A 35 -16.84 3.95 -8.91
C VAL A 35 -16.29 4.42 -10.25
N VAL A 36 -16.06 3.49 -11.18
CA VAL A 36 -15.72 3.79 -12.58
C VAL A 36 -16.95 3.50 -13.44
N VAL A 37 -17.37 4.49 -14.21
CA VAL A 37 -18.53 4.43 -15.11
C VAL A 37 -18.15 4.93 -16.50
N ASP A 38 -18.90 4.49 -17.51
CA ASP A 38 -18.82 5.03 -18.87
C ASP A 38 -19.54 6.40 -19.00
N LYS A 39 -19.59 6.93 -20.23
CA LYS A 39 -20.25 8.22 -20.52
C LYS A 39 -21.76 8.20 -20.27
N ASN A 40 -22.38 7.02 -20.26
CA ASN A 40 -23.81 6.82 -20.04
C ASN A 40 -24.12 6.52 -18.56
N GLY A 41 -23.09 6.42 -17.70
CA GLY A 41 -23.23 6.07 -16.30
C GLY A 41 -23.24 4.57 -16.00
N ASN A 42 -22.98 3.70 -17.00
CA ASN A 42 -22.91 2.26 -16.77
C ASN A 42 -21.59 1.89 -16.08
N PRO A 43 -21.61 0.98 -15.09
CA PRO A 43 -20.40 0.55 -14.41
C PRO A 43 -19.45 -0.20 -15.36
N ILE A 44 -18.14 0.03 -15.20
CA ILE A 44 -17.11 -0.70 -15.95
C ILE A 44 -16.39 -1.64 -14.99
N GLU A 45 -16.50 -2.95 -15.22
CA GLU A 45 -15.80 -3.99 -14.47
C GLU A 45 -14.34 -4.16 -14.93
N GLY A 46 -13.46 -4.58 -14.02
CA GLY A 46 -12.10 -5.00 -14.34
C GLY A 46 -11.10 -3.88 -14.58
N VAL A 47 -11.51 -2.61 -14.48
CA VAL A 47 -10.64 -1.43 -14.64
C VAL A 47 -9.58 -1.45 -13.56
N LYS A 48 -8.30 -1.33 -13.94
CA LYS A 48 -7.21 -1.26 -12.97
C LYS A 48 -7.22 0.14 -12.35
N VAL A 49 -7.34 0.21 -11.04
CA VAL A 49 -7.21 1.44 -10.27
C VAL A 49 -5.90 1.38 -9.50
N GLU A 50 -5.06 2.40 -9.68
CA GLU A 50 -3.78 2.56 -9.02
C GLU A 50 -3.81 3.81 -8.14
N LEU A 51 -3.32 3.65 -6.91
CA LEU A 51 -3.16 4.71 -5.93
C LEU A 51 -1.68 4.86 -5.63
N GLU A 52 -1.16 6.06 -5.87
CA GLU A 52 0.19 6.48 -5.52
C GLU A 52 0.10 7.52 -4.40
N SER A 53 0.77 7.26 -3.27
CA SER A 53 0.97 8.25 -2.22
C SER A 53 2.04 9.25 -2.67
N LEU A 54 1.75 10.54 -2.61
CA LEU A 54 2.70 11.60 -2.93
C LEU A 54 3.61 11.96 -1.75
N VAL A 55 3.30 11.45 -0.56
CA VAL A 55 4.04 11.73 0.69
C VAL A 55 4.91 10.56 1.12
N HIS A 56 4.53 9.33 0.77
CA HIS A 56 5.17 8.10 1.21
C HIS A 56 5.49 7.21 0.02
N LYS A 57 6.44 6.29 0.17
CA LYS A 57 6.76 5.28 -0.85
C LYS A 57 5.72 4.15 -0.88
N LEU A 58 4.45 4.50 -1.09
CA LEU A 58 3.31 3.58 -1.11
C LEU A 58 2.60 3.63 -2.47
N VAL A 59 2.49 2.46 -3.09
CA VAL A 59 1.66 2.23 -4.29
C VAL A 59 0.73 1.05 -4.00
N MET A 60 -0.55 1.21 -4.31
CA MET A 60 -1.57 0.17 -4.18
C MET A 60 -2.34 0.03 -5.48
N THR A 61 -2.78 -1.19 -5.79
CA THR A 61 -3.61 -1.47 -6.98
C THR A 61 -4.82 -2.30 -6.60
N THR A 62 -5.91 -2.08 -7.33
CA THR A 62 -7.13 -2.88 -7.23
C THR A 62 -7.83 -2.91 -8.59
N LYS A 63 -8.89 -3.72 -8.72
CA LYS A 63 -9.75 -3.74 -9.90
C LYS A 63 -11.18 -3.42 -9.51
N THR A 64 -11.92 -2.78 -10.42
CA THR A 64 -13.37 -2.60 -10.25
C THR A 64 -14.10 -3.94 -10.35
N ASN A 65 -15.16 -4.09 -9.56
CA ASN A 65 -16.07 -5.24 -9.66
C ASN A 65 -17.18 -5.01 -10.71
N GLU A 66 -18.10 -5.98 -10.85
CA GLU A 66 -19.29 -5.92 -11.72
C GLU A 66 -20.13 -4.63 -11.58
N LYS A 67 -20.06 -3.95 -10.43
CA LYS A 67 -20.78 -2.69 -10.14
C LYS A 67 -19.90 -1.45 -10.35
N GLY A 68 -18.72 -1.61 -10.96
CA GLY A 68 -17.73 -0.56 -11.20
C GLY A 68 -17.03 -0.08 -9.92
N LYS A 69 -17.26 -0.72 -8.76
CA LYS A 69 -16.80 -0.24 -7.45
C LYS A 69 -15.38 -0.72 -7.16
N TRP A 70 -14.61 0.14 -6.49
CA TRP A 70 -13.28 -0.17 -5.98
C TRP A 70 -13.06 0.45 -4.60
N SER A 71 -12.11 -0.10 -3.84
CA SER A 71 -11.72 0.46 -2.54
C SER A 71 -10.29 0.12 -2.16
N PHE A 72 -9.64 1.06 -1.48
CA PHE A 72 -8.41 0.86 -0.71
C PHE A 72 -8.70 1.04 0.78
N ILE A 73 -8.13 0.16 1.59
CA ILE A 73 -8.22 0.20 3.05
C ILE A 73 -6.81 0.28 3.64
N GLY A 74 -6.71 0.75 4.87
CA GLY A 74 -5.44 0.78 5.57
C GLY A 74 -4.56 1.96 5.16
N LEU A 75 -5.15 3.04 4.65
CA LEU A 75 -4.41 4.23 4.24
C LEU A 75 -4.05 5.10 5.45
N GLY A 76 -2.80 5.54 5.50
CA GLY A 76 -2.33 6.58 6.41
C GLY A 76 -2.73 7.96 5.95
N ARG A 77 -2.37 8.98 6.73
CA ARG A 77 -2.55 10.38 6.33
C ARG A 77 -1.59 10.69 5.18
N THR A 78 -2.11 10.88 3.98
CA THR A 78 -1.31 11.20 2.79
C THR A 78 -2.13 11.97 1.76
N VAL A 79 -1.44 12.53 0.76
CA VAL A 79 -2.03 13.03 -0.49
C VAL A 79 -1.85 11.94 -1.55
N VAL A 80 -2.91 11.63 -2.30
CA VAL A 80 -2.87 10.52 -3.27
C VAL A 80 -3.13 11.00 -4.70
N ARG A 81 -2.45 10.36 -5.65
CA ARG A 81 -2.79 10.38 -7.07
C ARG A 81 -3.50 9.07 -7.41
N ILE A 82 -4.65 9.17 -8.06
CA ILE A 82 -5.41 8.02 -8.54
C ILE A 82 -5.32 7.98 -10.07
N LYS A 83 -5.03 6.79 -10.60
CA LYS A 83 -5.07 6.52 -12.05
C LYS A 83 -5.97 5.31 -12.30
N ALA A 84 -6.89 5.45 -13.25
CA ALA A 84 -7.70 4.35 -13.76
C ALA A 84 -7.32 4.11 -15.23
N SER A 85 -7.10 2.85 -15.60
CA SER A 85 -6.69 2.44 -16.95
C SER A 85 -7.17 1.05 -17.30
#